data_AF-A0AAE0DR89-F1
#
_entry.id   AF-A0AAE0DR89-F1
#
_cell.length_a   1.000
_cell.length_b   1.000
_cell.length_c   1.000
_cell.angle_alpha   90.00
_cell.angle_beta   90.00
_cell.angle_gamma   90.00
#
_symmetry.space_group_name_H-M   'P 1'
#
loop_
_entity.id
_entity.type
_entity.pdbx_description
1 polymer ?
#
loop_
_entity_poly.entity_id
_entity_poly.type
_entity_poly.pdbx_seq_one_letter_code
_entity_poly.pdbx_strand_id
1 'polypeptide(L)'
;MDRFPHHLNQDTHLCHVYLDTSQNPIIGTNQSKDMFWFRVETDYNNTKPENIGEPHGKRSLQCQMQTILSVVGKLRGCIRQIESLNPVVLQKRIL
;
A
#
# COMPACT_ATOMS: atom_id res chain seq x y z
N MET A 1 -0.94 18.46 8.48
CA MET A 1 -2.05 17.67 9.05
C MET A 1 -1.44 16.44 9.65
N ASP A 2 -1.39 16.39 10.98
CA ASP A 2 -0.90 15.22 11.70
C ASP A 2 -1.93 14.09 11.58
N ARG A 3 -1.47 12.92 11.13
CA ARG A 3 -2.30 11.73 10.96
C ARG A 3 -2.36 11.04 12.34
N PHE A 4 -3.56 10.92 12.92
CA PHE A 4 -3.72 10.37 14.27
C PHE A 4 -3.24 8.91 14.38
N PRO A 5 -2.78 8.44 15.56
CA PRO A 5 -2.23 7.09 15.76
C PRO A 5 -3.16 5.95 15.32
N HIS A 6 -4.48 6.12 15.49
CA HIS A 6 -5.47 5.12 15.06
C HIS A 6 -5.47 4.93 13.52
N HIS A 7 -5.27 6.00 12.76
CA HIS A 7 -5.15 5.92 11.30
C HIS A 7 -3.86 5.26 10.85
N LEU A 8 -2.79 5.30 11.66
CA LEU A 8 -1.54 4.62 11.34
C LEU A 8 -1.71 3.10 11.32
N ASN A 9 -2.38 2.53 12.34
CA ASN A 9 -2.63 1.08 12.39
C ASN A 9 -3.50 0.61 11.22
N GLN A 10 -4.50 1.41 10.84
CA GLN A 10 -5.35 1.15 9.66
C GLN A 10 -4.55 1.21 8.36
N ASP A 11 -3.73 2.26 8.18
CA ASP A 11 -2.87 2.41 7.00
C ASP A 11 -1.87 1.25 6.90
N THR A 12 -1.24 0.86 8.01
CA THR A 12 -0.30 -0.27 8.08
C THR A 12 -0.99 -1.59 7.72
N HIS A 13 -2.15 -1.88 8.32
CA HIS A 13 -2.92 -3.09 8.00
C HIS A 13 -3.32 -3.14 6.53
N LEU A 14 -3.82 -2.02 6.00
CA LEU A 14 -4.19 -1.90 4.59
C LEU A 14 -2.98 -2.10 3.66
N CYS A 15 -1.79 -1.62 4.04
CA CYS A 15 -0.56 -1.87 3.27
C CYS A 15 -0.24 -3.36 3.21
N HIS A 16 -0.32 -4.09 4.32
CA HIS A 16 -0.05 -5.53 4.35
C HIS A 16 -1.01 -6.31 3.44
N VAL A 17 -2.31 -6.11 3.63
CA VAL A 17 -3.34 -6.80 2.82
C VAL A 17 -3.20 -6.49 1.33
N TYR A 18 -2.93 -5.21 0.98
CA TYR A 18 -2.72 -4.81 -0.40
C TYR A 18 -1.50 -5.49 -1.02
N LEU A 19 -0.38 -5.54 -0.29
CA LEU A 19 0.86 -6.18 -0.75
C LEU A 19 0.64 -7.69 -0.93
N ASP A 20 0.08 -8.37 0.07
CA ASP A 20 -0.21 -9.80 0.00
C ASP A 20 -1.11 -10.15 -1.19
N THR A 21 -2.16 -9.34 -1.42
CA THR A 21 -3.06 -9.52 -2.59
C THR A 21 -2.33 -9.27 -3.91
N SER A 22 -1.52 -8.21 -4.00
CA SER A 22 -0.83 -7.82 -5.23
C SER A 22 0.33 -8.73 -5.61
N GLN A 23 0.95 -9.37 -4.62
CA GLN A 23 2.10 -10.25 -4.79
C GLN A 23 1.72 -11.73 -4.78
N ASN A 24 0.44 -12.06 -4.61
CA ASN A 24 -0.03 -13.44 -4.61
C ASN A 24 0.24 -14.12 -5.98
N PRO A 25 1.09 -15.15 -6.05
CA PRO A 25 1.47 -15.77 -7.33
C PRO A 25 0.37 -16.65 -7.93
N ILE A 26 -0.61 -17.08 -7.13
CA ILE A 26 -1.69 -17.98 -7.56
C ILE A 26 -2.87 -17.16 -8.09
N ILE A 27 -3.21 -16.10 -7.37
CA ILE A 27 -4.45 -15.35 -7.61
C ILE A 27 -4.21 -13.91 -8.08
N GLY A 28 -2.98 -13.40 -7.98
CA GLY A 28 -2.61 -12.01 -8.23
C GLY A 28 -2.54 -11.62 -9.71
N THR A 29 -2.19 -12.56 -10.60
CA THR A 29 -2.03 -12.28 -12.04
C THR A 29 -3.33 -12.41 -12.82
N ASN A 30 -3.55 -11.52 -13.78
CA ASN A 30 -4.66 -11.56 -14.75
C ASN A 30 -6.09 -11.42 -14.17
N GLN A 31 -6.25 -10.72 -13.04
CA GLN A 31 -7.56 -10.39 -12.46
C GLN A 31 -8.03 -8.98 -12.85
N SER A 32 -9.35 -8.75 -12.83
CA SER A 32 -9.90 -7.40 -13.00
C SER A 32 -9.59 -6.52 -11.79
N LYS A 33 -9.57 -5.20 -12.00
CA LYS A 33 -9.42 -4.23 -10.92
C LYS A 33 -10.51 -4.41 -9.85
N ASP A 34 -11.74 -4.71 -10.26
CA ASP A 34 -12.84 -4.89 -9.30
C ASP A 34 -12.63 -6.12 -8.42
N MET A 35 -12.22 -7.24 -9.02
CA MET A 35 -11.92 -8.49 -8.31
C MET A 35 -10.74 -8.32 -7.34
N PHE A 36 -9.70 -7.58 -7.76
CA PHE A 36 -8.57 -7.25 -6.89
C PHE A 36 -9.05 -6.52 -5.63
N TRP A 37 -9.86 -5.48 -5.80
CA TRP A 37 -10.33 -4.68 -4.67
C TRP A 37 -11.38 -5.38 -3.82
N PHE A 38 -12.17 -6.27 -4.41
CA PHE A 38 -13.05 -7.15 -3.65
C PHE A 38 -12.27 -8.05 -2.69
N ARG A 39 -11.12 -8.60 -3.13
CA ARG A 39 -10.24 -9.40 -2.26
C ARG A 39 -9.60 -8.56 -1.17
N VAL A 40 -9.07 -7.38 -1.52
CA VAL A 40 -8.52 -6.45 -0.52
C VAL A 40 -9.58 -6.10 0.54
N GLU A 41 -10.81 -5.79 0.16
CA GLU A 41 -11.90 -5.51 1.09
C GLU A 41 -12.23 -6.72 1.97
N THR A 42 -12.34 -7.90 1.38
CA THR A 42 -12.64 -9.16 2.08
C THR A 42 -11.57 -9.44 3.12
N ASP A 43 -10.31 -9.46 2.71
CA ASP A 43 -9.19 -9.81 3.57
C ASP A 43 -8.97 -8.75 4.65
N TYR A 44 -9.08 -7.45 4.31
CA TYR A 44 -8.98 -6.36 5.29
C TYR A 44 -10.02 -6.52 6.41
N ASN A 45 -11.28 -6.73 6.04
CA ASN A 45 -12.36 -6.85 7.03
C ASN A 45 -12.30 -8.15 7.84
N ASN A 46 -11.77 -9.23 7.27
CA ASN A 46 -11.60 -10.52 7.94
C ASN A 46 -10.40 -10.56 8.90
N THR A 47 -9.36 -9.78 8.62
CA THR A 47 -8.09 -9.82 9.36
C THR A 47 -7.83 -8.58 10.21
N LYS A 48 -8.72 -7.58 10.15
CA LYS A 48 -8.55 -6.36 10.95
C LYS A 48 -8.55 -6.71 12.45
N PRO A 49 -7.61 -6.17 13.24
CA PRO A 49 -7.65 -6.31 14.68
C PRO A 49 -8.88 -5.58 15.26
N GLU A 50 -9.37 -6.05 16.42
CA GLU A 50 -10.60 -5.54 17.05
C GLU A 50 -10.58 -4.02 17.31
N ASN A 51 -9.38 -3.45 17.48
CA ASN A 51 -9.18 -2.02 17.70
C ASN A 51 -9.34 -1.13 16.45
N ILE A 52 -9.55 -1.71 15.25
CA ILE A 52 -9.73 -0.97 13.99
C ILE A 52 -11.19 -0.57 13.75
N GLY A 53 -12.13 -1.05 14.57
CA GLY A 53 -13.53 -0.61 14.57
C GLY A 53 -14.36 -1.17 13.41
N GLU A 54 -15.25 -0.36 12.84
CA GLU A 54 -16.25 -0.78 11.85
C GLU A 54 -15.65 -1.30 10.53
N PRO A 55 -16.37 -2.16 9.77
CA PRO A 55 -15.94 -2.60 8.45
C PRO A 55 -15.79 -1.43 7.48
N HIS A 56 -14.74 -1.48 6.66
CA HIS A 56 -14.53 -0.50 5.60
C HIS A 56 -14.99 -1.05 4.26
N GLY A 57 -15.75 -0.24 3.53
CA GLY A 57 -16.18 -0.58 2.17
C GLY A 57 -15.06 -0.40 1.14
N LYS A 58 -15.14 -1.15 0.05
CA LYS A 58 -14.20 -1.16 -1.08
C LYS A 58 -13.72 0.22 -1.53
N ARG A 59 -14.65 1.17 -1.71
CA ARG A 59 -14.33 2.54 -2.16
C ARG A 59 -13.50 3.33 -1.13
N SER A 60 -13.77 3.14 0.16
CA SER A 60 -13.02 3.81 1.24
C SER A 60 -11.57 3.33 1.23
N LEU A 61 -11.37 2.01 1.21
CA LEU A 61 -10.04 1.39 1.16
C LEU A 61 -9.27 1.80 -0.10
N GLN A 62 -9.95 1.88 -1.25
CA GLN A 62 -9.36 2.38 -2.49
C GLN A 62 -8.84 3.81 -2.36
N CYS A 63 -9.65 4.74 -1.85
CA CYS A 63 -9.26 6.14 -1.67
C CYS A 63 -8.08 6.27 -0.68
N GLN A 64 -8.12 5.50 0.40
CA GLN A 64 -7.06 5.51 1.42
C GLN A 64 -5.73 5.00 0.85
N MET A 65 -5.76 3.87 0.14
CA MET A 65 -4.57 3.33 -0.52
C MET A 65 -4.03 4.26 -1.62
N GLN A 66 -4.88 4.94 -2.40
CA GLN A 66 -4.43 5.95 -3.35
C GLN A 66 -3.66 7.09 -2.67
N THR A 67 -4.11 7.51 -1.49
CA THR A 67 -3.42 8.51 -0.70
C THR A 67 -2.05 8.01 -0.23
N ILE A 68 -1.97 6.76 0.24
CA ILE A 68 -0.71 6.11 0.65
C ILE A 68 0.25 6.03 -0.54
N LEU A 69 -0.19 5.50 -1.68
CA LEU A 69 0.62 5.37 -2.90
C LEU A 69 1.13 6.71 -3.42
N SER A 70 0.33 7.78 -3.29
CA SER A 70 0.77 9.14 -3.63
C SER A 70 1.94 9.62 -2.77
N VAL A 71 1.89 9.37 -1.45
CA VAL A 71 2.98 9.70 -0.53
C VAL A 71 4.22 8.85 -0.82
N VAL A 72 4.06 7.54 -1.04
CA VAL A 72 5.15 6.64 -1.43
C VAL A 72 5.80 7.08 -2.74
N GLY A 73 5.00 7.51 -3.72
CA GLY A 73 5.50 8.05 -4.99
C GLY A 73 6.38 9.29 -4.81
N LYS A 74 5.98 10.21 -3.94
CA LYS A 74 6.79 11.40 -3.60
C LYS A 74 8.10 11.01 -2.93
N LEU A 75 8.06 10.10 -1.94
CA LEU A 75 9.27 9.59 -1.27
C LEU A 75 10.23 8.94 -2.28
N ARG A 76 9.73 8.07 -3.15
CA ARG A 76 10.51 7.45 -4.23
C ARG A 76 11.12 8.51 -5.15
N GLY A 77 10.39 9.56 -5.48
CA GLY A 77 10.88 10.70 -6.25
C GLY A 77 12.10 11.36 -5.60
N CYS A 78 12.01 11.67 -4.30
CA CYS A 78 13.13 12.24 -3.54
C CYS A 78 14.34 11.31 -3.51
N ILE A 79 14.14 10.01 -3.27
CA ILE A 79 15.23 9.02 -3.28
C ILE A 79 15.95 9.01 -4.63
N ARG A 80 15.20 9.00 -5.74
CA ARG A 80 15.79 9.02 -7.09
C ARG A 80 16.57 10.30 -7.36
N GLN A 81 16.13 11.45 -6.84
CA GLN A 81 16.88 12.70 -6.97
C GLN A 81 18.21 12.63 -6.22
N ILE A 82 18.22 12.10 -4.99
CA ILE A 82 19.45 11.91 -4.21
C ILE A 82 20.39 10.94 -4.91
N GLU A 83 19.88 9.79 -5.38
CA GLU A 83 20.66 8.80 -6.14
C GLU A 83 21.27 9.42 -7.41
N SER A 84 20.51 10.27 -8.12
CA SER A 84 21.00 10.96 -9.33
C SER A 84 22.08 12.00 -9.03
N LEU A 85 22.06 12.63 -7.86
CA LEU A 85 23.06 13.62 -7.45
C LEU A 85 24.32 12.98 -6.85
N ASN A 86 24.25 11.69 -6.48
CA ASN A 86 25.38 10.93 -5.96
C ASN A 86 25.76 9.78 -6.91
N PRO A 87 26.62 10.04 -7.92
CA PRO A 87 26.97 9.07 -8.96
C PRO A 87 27.61 7.77 -8.42
N VAL A 88 28.15 7.77 -7.19
CA VAL A 88 28.75 6.59 -6.54
C VAL A 88 27.67 5.59 -6.07
N VAL A 89 26.44 6.04 -5.82
CA VAL A 89 25.31 5.18 -5.40
C VAL A 89 24.72 4.41 -6.59
N LEU A 90 24.78 4.99 -7.80
CA LEU A 90 24.26 4.36 -9.02
C LEU A 90 25.00 3.07 -9.38
N GLN A 91 26.30 2.97 -9.08
CA GLN A 91 27.11 1.78 -9.37
C GLN A 91 26.76 0.55 -8.51
N LYS A 92 26.11 0.72 -7.35
CA LYS A 92 25.80 -0.40 -6.43
C LYS A 92 24.48 -1.12 -6.72
N ARG A 93 23.71 -0.68 -7.72
CA ARG A 93 22.41 -1.27 -8.07
C ARG A 93 22.42 -2.07 -9.39
N ILE A 94 23.56 -2.13 -10.08
CA ILE A 94 23.76 -2.82 -11.37
C ILE A 94 24.58 -4.12 -11.21
N LEU A 95 25.00 -4.48 -9.98
CA LEU A 95 25.68 -5.74 -9.68
C LEU A 95 24.83 -6.60 -8.74
#